data_AF-A0A7V9VXI9-F1
#
_entry.id   AF-A0A7V9VXI9-F1
#
_cell.length_a   1.000
_cell.length_b   1.000
_cell.length_c   1.000
_cell.angle_alpha   90.00
_cell.angle_beta   90.00
_cell.angle_gamma   90.00
#
_symmetry.space_group_name_H-M   'P 1'
#
loop_
_entity.id
_entity.type
_entity.pdbx_description
1 polymer ?
#
loop_
_entity_poly.entity_id
_entity_poly.type
_entity_poly.pdbx_seq_one_letter_code
_entity_poly.pdbx_strand_id
1 'polypeptide(L)'
;MTSFFKLQVDLDDLTDAMYDFVTDPQPSRNHRPVILELNDFNHDLVDVLECMVLDGTEDREDVAGFVHAVFAPRGPVPRMMES
;
A
#
# COMPACT_ATOMS: atom_id res chain seq x y z
N MET A 1 -19.04 3.68 11.38
CA MET A 1 -18.64 4.87 10.61
C MET A 1 -17.88 4.38 9.41
N THR A 2 -18.51 4.38 8.24
CA THR A 2 -17.84 4.00 7.00
C THR A 2 -17.05 5.22 6.56
N SER A 3 -15.76 5.27 6.89
CA SER A 3 -14.86 6.19 6.20
C SER A 3 -14.79 5.69 4.78
N PHE A 4 -15.63 6.29 3.95
CA PHE A 4 -15.51 6.22 2.52
C PHE A 4 -14.15 6.83 2.19
N PHE A 5 -13.13 5.96 2.11
CA PHE A 5 -12.04 6.08 1.14
C PHE A 5 -12.72 6.44 -0.17
N LYS A 6 -12.85 7.75 -0.42
CA LYS A 6 -13.26 8.24 -1.72
C LYS A 6 -12.36 7.52 -2.70
N LEU A 7 -13.00 6.90 -3.70
CA LEU A 7 -12.46 6.12 -4.82
C LEU A 7 -11.47 6.91 -5.72
N GLN A 8 -10.84 7.92 -5.15
CA GLN A 8 -9.85 8.83 -5.67
C GLN A 8 -8.83 9.04 -4.53
N VAL A 9 -8.34 7.93 -3.95
CA VAL A 9 -7.19 8.00 -3.05
C VAL A 9 -6.05 8.53 -3.91
N ASP A 10 -5.45 9.62 -3.48
CA ASP A 10 -4.25 10.10 -4.14
C ASP A 10 -3.17 9.06 -3.86
N LEU A 11 -2.75 8.35 -4.90
CA LEU A 11 -1.74 7.30 -4.76
C LEU A 11 -0.46 7.88 -4.16
N ASP A 12 -0.20 9.17 -4.34
CA ASP A 12 0.95 9.87 -3.77
C ASP A 12 0.82 10.05 -2.25
N ASP A 13 -0.36 10.45 -1.76
CA ASP A 13 -0.67 10.59 -0.33
C ASP A 13 -0.68 9.22 0.38
N LEU A 14 -1.23 8.21 -0.30
CA LEU A 14 -1.21 6.83 0.20
C LEU A 14 0.22 6.25 0.22
N THR A 15 1.03 6.57 -0.78
CA THR A 15 2.45 6.20 -0.83
C THR A 15 3.22 6.86 0.31
N ASP A 16 3.00 8.15 0.57
CA ASP A 16 3.65 8.87 1.66
C ASP A 16 3.27 8.28 3.03
N ALA A 17 1.99 7.99 3.24
CA ALA A 17 1.50 7.37 4.47
C ALA A 17 2.05 5.95 4.68
N MET A 18 2.17 5.15 3.61
CA MET A 18 2.79 3.82 3.68
C MET A 18 4.31 3.90 3.86
N TYR A 19 4.98 4.87 3.23
CA TYR A 19 6.41 5.08 3.39
C TYR A 19 6.74 5.50 4.82
N ASP A 20 5.97 6.40 5.42
CA ASP A 20 6.13 6.81 6.83
C ASP A 20 5.83 5.65 7.80
N PHE A 21 5.03 4.66 7.40
CA PHE A 21 4.86 3.42 8.15
C PHE A 21 6.08 2.50 8.03
N VAL A 22 6.57 2.30 6.81
CA VAL A 22 7.67 1.37 6.52
C VAL A 22 8.99 1.86 7.10
N THR A 23 9.19 3.17 7.10
CA THR A 23 10.37 3.82 7.67
C THR A 23 10.32 4.00 9.18
N ASP A 24 9.14 3.86 9.81
CA ASP A 24 9.02 3.95 11.27
C ASP A 24 9.32 2.58 11.94
N PRO A 25 10.39 2.50 12.76
CA PRO A 25 10.76 1.25 13.43
C PRO A 25 9.92 0.96 14.68
N GLN A 26 8.94 1.81 15.04
CA GLN A 26 8.20 1.64 16.28
C GLN A 26 6.98 0.72 16.10
N PRO A 27 6.64 -0.08 17.13
CA PRO A 27 5.42 -0.91 17.11
C PRO A 27 4.13 -0.06 17.10
N SER A 28 4.22 1.23 17.43
CA SER A 28 3.10 2.18 17.43
C SER A 28 2.49 2.41 16.04
N ARG A 29 3.22 2.08 14.96
CA ARG A 29 2.78 2.26 13.57
C ARG A 29 1.51 1.47 13.21
N ASN A 30 1.28 0.32 13.85
CA ASN A 30 0.12 -0.54 13.59
C ASN A 30 -1.20 0.06 14.11
N HIS A 31 -1.14 1.13 14.92
CA HIS A 31 -2.32 1.88 15.36
C HIS A 31 -2.66 3.07 14.45
N ARG A 32 -1.91 3.29 13.36
CA ARG A 32 -2.23 4.36 12.42
C ARG A 32 -3.54 4.06 11.70
N PRO A 33 -4.41 5.07 11.50
CA PRO A 33 -5.72 4.88 10.88
C PRO A 33 -5.61 4.23 9.49
N VAL A 34 -4.60 4.63 8.69
CA VAL A 34 -4.34 4.05 7.36
C VAL A 34 -4.08 2.55 7.40
N ILE A 35 -3.37 2.06 8.41
CA ILE A 35 -3.04 0.63 8.57
C ILE A 35 -4.23 -0.16 9.08
N LEU A 36 -5.00 0.41 10.01
CA LEU A 36 -6.24 -0.21 10.48
C LEU A 36 -7.26 -0.34 9.34
N GLU A 37 -7.36 0.66 8.48
CA GLU A 37 -8.23 0.62 7.30
C GLU A 37 -7.71 -0.35 6.23
N LEU A 38 -6.39 -0.38 5.97
CA LEU A 38 -5.76 -1.37 5.11
C LEU A 38 -5.98 -2.80 5.64
N ASN A 39 -5.85 -3.02 6.94
CA ASN A 39 -6.06 -4.31 7.59
C ASN A 39 -7.53 -4.76 7.49
N ASP A 40 -8.48 -3.84 7.66
CA ASP A 40 -9.92 -4.10 7.49
C ASP A 40 -10.27 -4.45 6.04
N PHE A 41 -9.60 -3.80 5.07
CA PHE A 41 -9.77 -4.08 3.66
C PHE A 41 -9.14 -5.41 3.22
N ASN A 42 -7.85 -5.61 3.54
CA ASN A 42 -7.11 -6.82 3.27
C ASN A 42 -5.86 -6.92 4.17
N HIS A 43 -5.90 -7.85 5.14
CA HIS A 43 -4.77 -8.11 6.05
C HIS A 43 -3.46 -8.48 5.33
N ASP A 44 -3.55 -9.09 4.15
CA ASP A 44 -2.39 -9.53 3.35
C ASP A 44 -1.52 -8.33 2.92
N LEU A 45 -2.14 -7.15 2.74
CA LEU A 45 -1.41 -5.93 2.40
C LEU A 45 -0.56 -5.42 3.57
N VAL A 46 -1.06 -5.59 4.80
CA VAL A 46 -0.33 -5.17 6.01
C VAL A 46 0.84 -6.10 6.27
N ASP A 47 0.68 -7.41 6.03
CA ASP A 47 1.77 -8.40 6.15
C ASP A 47 2.94 -8.07 5.20
N VAL A 48 2.63 -7.65 3.96
CA VAL A 48 3.66 -7.21 3.00
C VAL A 48 4.35 -5.92 3.45
N LEU A 49 3.61 -4.94 3.97
CA LEU A 49 4.21 -3.73 4.54
C LEU A 49 5.09 -4.03 5.76
N GLU A 50 4.68 -4.96 6.62
CA GLU A 50 5.50 -5.41 7.74
C GLU A 50 6.79 -6.11 7.26
N CYS A 51 6.71 -6.89 6.18
CA CYS A 51 7.90 -7.44 5.53
C CYS A 51 8.83 -6.36 4.99
N MET A 52 8.30 -5.30 4.35
CA MET A 52 9.11 -4.17 3.89
C MET A 52 9.81 -3.45 5.04
N VAL A 53 9.16 -3.32 6.19
CA VAL A 53 9.82 -2.74 7.36
C VAL A 53 10.94 -3.64 7.88
N LEU A 54 10.72 -4.95 7.90
CA LEU A 54 11.73 -5.92 8.33
C LEU A 54 12.92 -5.97 7.37
N ASP A 55 12.66 -5.76 6.07
CA ASP A 55 13.70 -5.63 5.04
C ASP A 55 14.47 -4.31 5.17
N GLY A 56 13.85 -3.29 5.78
CA GLY A 56 14.45 -1.97 5.95
C GLY A 56 14.30 -1.12 4.68
N THR A 57 13.15 -1.18 4.03
CA THR A 57 12.87 -0.35 2.86
C THR A 57 12.90 1.14 3.23
N GLU A 58 13.93 1.84 2.76
CA GLU A 58 14.12 3.29 2.95
C GLU A 58 13.76 4.09 1.69
N ASP A 59 13.31 3.42 0.62
CA ASP A 59 13.06 4.05 -0.66
C ASP A 59 11.56 4.22 -0.93
N ARG A 60 11.14 5.46 -1.16
CA ARG A 60 9.74 5.80 -1.46
C ARG A 60 9.31 5.18 -2.80
N GLU A 61 10.22 4.98 -3.75
CA GLU A 61 9.89 4.42 -5.06
C GLU A 61 9.47 2.94 -4.96
N ASP A 62 10.04 2.19 -4.02
CA ASP A 62 9.69 0.78 -3.79
C ASP A 62 8.26 0.65 -3.25
N VAL A 63 7.94 1.49 -2.25
CA VAL A 63 6.58 1.60 -1.70
C VAL A 63 5.60 2.06 -2.77
N ALA A 64 5.93 3.09 -3.56
CA ALA A 64 5.11 3.57 -4.67
C ALA A 64 4.82 2.45 -5.68
N GLY A 65 5.84 1.67 -6.03
CA GLY A 65 5.71 0.51 -6.92
C GLY A 65 4.69 -0.50 -6.40
N PHE A 66 4.72 -0.79 -5.11
CA PHE A 66 3.73 -1.65 -4.45
C PHE A 66 2.32 -1.03 -4.44
N VAL A 67 2.18 0.24 -4.07
CA VAL A 67 0.88 0.94 -4.08
C VAL A 67 0.27 0.89 -5.48
N HIS A 68 1.07 1.19 -6.50
CA HIS A 68 0.63 1.12 -7.89
C HIS A 68 0.31 -0.32 -8.31
N ALA A 69 1.08 -1.34 -7.93
CA ALA A 69 0.79 -2.72 -8.29
C ALA A 69 -0.53 -3.25 -7.68
N VAL A 70 -0.87 -2.78 -6.46
CA VAL A 70 -2.05 -3.21 -5.71
C VAL A 70 -3.28 -2.39 -6.10
N PHE A 71 -3.15 -1.07 -6.17
CA PHE A 71 -4.28 -0.14 -6.31
C PHE A 71 -4.44 0.47 -7.69
N ALA A 72 -3.40 0.46 -8.54
CA ALA A 72 -3.59 0.95 -9.90
C ALA A 72 -4.56 0.01 -10.63
N PRO A 73 -5.54 0.57 -11.38
CA PRO A 73 -6.40 -0.25 -12.21
C PRO A 73 -5.49 -1.03 -13.16
N ARG A 74 -5.49 -2.36 -13.05
CA ARG A 74 -4.84 -3.22 -14.03
C ARG A 74 -5.49 -2.89 -15.37
N GLY A 75 -4.82 -2.04 -16.15
CA GLY A 75 -5.17 -1.81 -17.55
C GLY A 75 -5.25 -3.18 -18.24
N PRO A 76 -6.11 -3.32 -19.25
CA PRO A 76 -6.34 -4.61 -19.89
C PRO A 76 -4.98 -5.21 -20.28
N VAL A 77 -4.66 -6.36 -19.69
CA VAL A 77 -3.54 -7.17 -20.15
C VAL A 77 -3.70 -7.31 -21.66
N PRO A 78 -2.71 -6.91 -22.48
CA PRO A 78 -2.78 -7.20 -23.90
C PRO A 78 -2.81 -8.71 -24.01
N ARG A 79 -4.00 -9.26 -24.29
CA ARG A 79 -4.15 -10.63 -24.75
C ARG A 79 -3.21 -10.75 -25.94
N MET A 80 -2.08 -11.38 -25.74
CA MET A 80 -1.25 -11.85 -26.83
C MET A 80 -2.18 -12.70 -27.69
N MET A 81 -2.50 -12.19 -28.88
CA MET A 81 -3.15 -12.96 -29.92
C MET A 81 -2.15 -14.04 -30.33
N GLU A 82 -2.21 -15.18 -29.66
CA GLU A 82 -1.64 -16.41 -30.20
C GLU A 82 -2.51 -16.78 -31.41
N SER A 83 -1.94 -16.53 -32.60
CA SER A 83 -2.48 -16.87 -33.92
C SER A 83 -2.12 -18.30 -34.31
#